data_AF-A0A965MBY7-F1
#
_entry.id   AF-A0A965MBY7-F1
#
_cell.length_a   1.000
_cell.length_b   1.000
_cell.length_c   1.000
_cell.angle_alpha   90.00
_cell.angle_beta   90.00
_cell.angle_gamma   90.00
#
_symmetry.space_group_name_H-M   'P 1'
#
loop_
_entity.id
_entity.type
_entity.pdbx_description
1 polymer ?
#
loop_
_entity_poly.entity_id
_entity_poly.type
_entity_poly.pdbx_seq_one_letter_code
_entity_poly.pdbx_strand_id
1 'polypeptide(L)'
;EETVIARVGEGTVSGIGSAESHKWVLENPEAISKRVLERGLDEGTAFEILSIDIADVDIGRNVGAELQTDQADADKKIAQAQAEQRRAMAVAEEQEMRARVVEAEAQVPLALSEALRSGNLGVMDLYRMQNVQADTQMRSSIASDDDTAEQ
;
A
#
# COMPACT_ATOMS: atom_id res chain seq x y z
N GLU A 1 -46.85 42.81 -3.03
CA GLU A 1 -45.86 42.74 -4.13
C GLU A 1 -45.98 41.38 -4.77
N GLU A 2 -46.03 41.31 -6.09
CA GLU A 2 -46.11 40.04 -6.84
C GLU A 2 -44.69 39.52 -7.08
N THR A 3 -44.38 38.34 -6.56
CA THR A 3 -43.10 37.66 -6.84
C THR A 3 -43.19 36.99 -8.20
N VAL A 4 -42.49 37.53 -9.20
CA VAL A 4 -42.40 36.92 -10.53
C VAL A 4 -41.24 35.92 -10.53
N ILE A 5 -41.54 34.64 -10.74
CA ILE A 5 -40.52 33.60 -10.86
C ILE A 5 -40.09 33.50 -12.32
N ALA A 6 -38.89 33.99 -12.64
CA ALA A 6 -38.28 33.86 -13.96
C ALA A 6 -37.27 32.71 -13.97
N ARG A 7 -37.34 31.82 -14.97
CA ARG A 7 -36.32 30.78 -15.19
C ARG A 7 -35.18 31.37 -16.03
N VAL A 8 -34.07 31.69 -15.37
CA VAL A 8 -32.90 32.30 -16.01
C VAL A 8 -31.90 31.21 -16.39
N GLY A 9 -31.79 30.90 -17.68
CA GLY A 9 -30.99 29.76 -18.17
C GLY A 9 -29.54 30.09 -18.54
N GLU A 10 -29.25 31.32 -19.01
CA GLU A 10 -28.00 31.59 -19.72
C GLU A 10 -27.02 32.49 -18.94
N GLY A 11 -27.53 33.55 -18.29
CA GLY A 11 -26.70 34.51 -17.54
C GLY A 11 -25.97 33.89 -16.35
N THR A 12 -26.68 33.10 -15.55
CA THR A 12 -26.16 32.48 -14.31
C THR A 12 -25.19 31.33 -14.59
N VAL A 13 -25.51 30.48 -15.56
CA VAL A 13 -24.68 29.32 -15.94
C VAL A 13 -23.34 29.79 -16.50
N SER A 14 -23.34 30.84 -17.33
CA SER A 14 -22.12 31.39 -17.90
C SER A 14 -21.27 32.14 -16.85
N GLY A 15 -21.89 32.80 -15.86
CA GLY A 15 -21.16 33.48 -14.79
C GLY A 15 -20.43 32.54 -13.83
N ILE A 16 -21.01 31.36 -13.57
CA ILE A 16 -20.39 30.27 -12.79
C ILE A 16 -19.34 29.54 -13.63
N GLY A 17 -19.66 29.24 -14.89
CA GLY A 17 -18.76 28.54 -15.81
C GLY A 17 -17.51 29.34 -16.21
N SER A 18 -17.55 30.67 -16.12
CA SER A 18 -16.38 31.54 -16.37
C SER A 18 -15.46 31.72 -15.15
N ALA A 19 -15.80 31.17 -13.98
CA ALA A 19 -14.98 31.31 -12.80
C ALA A 19 -13.73 30.40 -12.89
N GLU A 20 -12.58 30.93 -12.47
CA GLU A 20 -11.28 30.25 -12.55
C GLU A 20 -11.23 28.95 -11.75
N SER A 21 -11.97 28.88 -10.64
CA SER A 21 -12.07 27.70 -9.80
C SER A 21 -13.43 27.61 -9.14
N HIS A 22 -13.94 26.39 -8.99
CA HIS A 22 -15.17 26.13 -8.25
C HIS A 22 -15.07 26.58 -6.78
N LYS A 23 -13.87 26.53 -6.18
CA LYS A 23 -13.64 27.06 -4.82
C LYS A 23 -13.90 28.56 -4.70
N TRP A 24 -13.48 29.33 -5.71
CA TRP A 24 -13.63 30.78 -5.70
C TRP A 24 -15.11 31.20 -5.68
N VAL A 25 -15.94 30.46 -6.41
CA VAL A 25 -17.40 30.66 -6.46
C VAL A 25 -18.04 30.35 -5.10
N LEU A 26 -17.55 29.33 -4.39
CA LEU A 26 -18.03 28.97 -3.05
C LEU A 26 -17.60 29.98 -1.98
N GLU A 27 -16.40 30.56 -2.11
CA GLU A 27 -15.92 31.59 -1.19
C GLU A 27 -16.64 32.93 -1.38
N ASN A 28 -17.13 33.20 -2.59
CA ASN A 28 -17.74 34.49 -2.95
C ASN A 28 -19.03 34.32 -3.78
N PRO A 29 -20.13 33.80 -3.19
CA PRO A 29 -21.37 33.58 -3.92
C PRO A 29 -21.99 34.89 -4.44
N GLU A 30 -21.80 36.02 -3.73
CA GLU A 30 -22.22 37.35 -4.19
C GLU A 30 -21.56 37.79 -5.52
N ALA A 31 -20.41 37.23 -5.88
CA ALA A 31 -19.79 37.55 -7.15
C ALA A 31 -20.60 37.03 -8.35
N ILE A 32 -21.41 35.98 -8.15
CA ILE A 32 -22.32 35.45 -9.16
C ILE A 32 -23.42 36.48 -9.45
N SER A 33 -24.06 37.03 -8.42
CA SER A 33 -25.16 37.99 -8.59
C SER A 33 -24.71 39.27 -9.29
N LYS A 34 -23.54 39.82 -8.92
CA LYS A 34 -22.94 40.99 -9.59
C LYS A 34 -22.65 40.73 -11.06
N ARG A 35 -22.03 39.59 -11.39
CA ARG A 35 -21.70 39.24 -12.77
C ARG A 35 -22.93 38.95 -13.63
N VAL A 36 -24.03 38.48 -13.02
CA VAL A 36 -25.32 38.30 -13.70
C VAL A 36 -26.02 39.64 -13.94
N LEU A 37 -25.96 40.58 -12.98
CA LEU A 37 -26.42 41.97 -13.16
C LEU A 37 -25.65 42.69 -14.28
N GLU A 38 -24.32 42.58 -14.29
CA GLU A 38 -23.45 43.21 -15.31
C GLU A 38 -23.72 42.71 -16.73
N ARG A 39 -24.27 41.51 -16.89
CA ARG A 39 -24.58 40.92 -18.20
C ARG A 39 -25.95 41.32 -18.76
N GLY A 40 -26.68 42.21 -18.09
CA GLY A 40 -27.91 42.79 -18.64
C GLY A 40 -29.09 41.82 -18.64
N LEU A 41 -29.37 41.19 -17.49
CA LEU A 41 -30.52 40.28 -17.36
C LEU A 41 -31.88 40.99 -17.55
N ASP A 42 -31.89 42.30 -17.36
CA ASP A 42 -33.00 43.22 -17.56
C ASP A 42 -33.18 43.63 -19.03
N GLU A 43 -32.21 43.34 -19.92
CA GLU A 43 -32.30 43.67 -21.34
C GLU A 43 -33.51 43.01 -22.00
N GLY A 44 -34.48 43.82 -22.42
CA GLY A 44 -35.70 43.37 -23.10
C GLY A 44 -36.88 43.07 -22.17
N THR A 45 -36.77 43.38 -20.88
CA THR A 45 -37.90 43.30 -19.93
C THR A 45 -38.39 44.70 -19.53
N ALA A 46 -39.67 44.83 -19.16
CA ALA A 46 -40.24 46.10 -18.65
C ALA A 46 -39.99 46.29 -17.14
N PHE A 47 -39.07 45.53 -16.55
CA PHE A 47 -38.81 45.46 -15.13
C PHE A 47 -37.35 45.80 -14.85
N GLU A 48 -37.10 46.50 -13.74
CA GLU A 48 -35.76 46.79 -13.25
C GLU A 48 -35.40 45.82 -12.11
N ILE A 49 -34.19 45.27 -12.14
CA ILE A 49 -33.72 44.34 -11.11
C ILE A 49 -33.11 45.15 -9.96
N LEU A 50 -33.76 45.16 -8.79
CA LEU A 50 -33.26 45.84 -7.59
C LEU A 50 -32.17 45.02 -6.87
N SER A 51 -32.42 43.73 -6.65
CA SER A 51 -31.48 42.82 -5.99
C SER A 51 -31.63 41.39 -6.52
N ILE A 52 -30.53 40.65 -6.44
CA ILE A 52 -30.49 39.21 -6.69
C ILE A 52 -29.90 38.56 -5.44
N ASP A 53 -30.72 37.80 -4.74
CA ASP A 53 -30.32 37.04 -3.56
C ASP A 53 -30.13 35.56 -3.92
N ILE A 54 -29.12 34.94 -3.30
CA ILE A 54 -28.85 33.51 -3.45
C ILE A 54 -29.49 32.79 -2.26
N ALA A 55 -30.42 31.89 -2.55
CA ALA A 55 -31.13 31.15 -1.51
C ALA A 55 -30.31 29.98 -0.96
N ASP A 56 -29.68 29.19 -1.84
CA ASP A 56 -28.89 28.02 -1.45
C ASP A 56 -27.87 27.64 -2.54
N VAL A 57 -26.76 26.99 -2.13
CA VAL A 57 -25.71 26.50 -3.02
C VAL A 57 -25.36 25.06 -2.63
N ASP A 58 -25.84 24.10 -3.41
CA ASP A 58 -25.54 22.69 -3.23
C ASP A 58 -24.22 22.29 -3.92
N ILE A 59 -23.33 21.68 -3.16
CA ILE A 59 -22.10 21.08 -3.69
C ILE A 59 -22.36 19.59 -3.93
N GLY A 60 -22.15 19.14 -5.18
CA GLY A 60 -22.22 17.73 -5.52
C GLY A 60 -21.04 16.91 -4.98
N ARG A 61 -20.96 15.64 -5.41
CA ARG A 61 -19.82 14.78 -5.04
C ARG A 61 -18.54 15.24 -5.72
N ASN A 62 -17.45 15.30 -4.96
CA ASN A 62 -16.12 15.57 -5.49
C ASN A 62 -15.54 14.29 -6.09
N VAL A 63 -15.93 14.01 -7.33
CA VAL A 63 -15.51 12.81 -8.09
C VAL A 63 -13.98 12.71 -8.20
N GLY A 64 -13.27 13.85 -8.24
CA GLY A 64 -11.81 13.86 -8.30
C GLY A 64 -11.15 13.35 -7.02
N ALA A 65 -11.66 13.74 -5.85
CA ALA A 65 -11.15 13.26 -4.56
C ALA A 65 -11.48 11.78 -4.34
N GLU A 66 -12.66 11.35 -4.78
CA GLU A 66 -13.09 9.95 -4.74
C GLU A 66 -12.17 9.08 -5.61
N LEU A 67 -11.94 9.46 -6.87
CA LEU A 67 -11.01 8.77 -7.77
C LEU A 67 -9.57 8.74 -7.24
N GLN A 68 -9.09 9.83 -6.64
CA GLN A 68 -7.75 9.87 -6.03
C GLN A 68 -7.63 8.90 -4.85
N THR A 69 -8.69 8.79 -4.04
CA THR A 69 -8.74 7.86 -2.90
C THR A 69 -8.76 6.43 -3.39
N ASP A 70 -9.60 6.12 -4.38
CA ASP A 70 -9.71 4.79 -4.99
C ASP A 70 -8.38 4.37 -5.64
N GLN A 71 -7.70 5.29 -6.29
CA GLN A 71 -6.39 5.04 -6.89
C GLN A 71 -5.33 4.73 -5.83
N ALA A 72 -5.31 5.49 -4.73
CA ALA A 72 -4.40 5.22 -3.61
C ALA A 72 -4.68 3.87 -2.93
N ASP A 73 -5.95 3.48 -2.81
CA ASP A 73 -6.34 2.19 -2.25
C ASP A 73 -5.96 1.02 -3.18
N ALA A 74 -6.07 1.21 -4.50
CA ALA A 74 -5.59 0.24 -5.48
C ALA A 74 -4.06 0.07 -5.39
N ASP A 75 -3.31 1.17 -5.34
CA ASP A 75 -1.85 1.15 -5.21
C ASP A 75 -1.41 0.46 -3.91
N LYS A 76 -2.11 0.72 -2.80
CA LYS A 76 -1.89 0.06 -1.52
C LYS A 76 -2.09 -1.45 -1.61
N LYS A 77 -3.14 -1.91 -2.27
CA LYS A 77 -3.41 -3.35 -2.47
C LYS A 77 -2.31 -4.01 -3.32
N ILE A 78 -1.87 -3.35 -4.39
CA ILE A 78 -0.77 -3.84 -5.25
C ILE A 78 0.52 -3.96 -4.42
N ALA A 79 0.86 -2.93 -3.64
CA ALA A 79 2.04 -2.94 -2.79
C ALA A 79 2.01 -4.05 -1.73
N GLN A 80 0.84 -4.28 -1.11
CA GLN A 80 0.64 -5.36 -0.15
C GLN A 80 0.81 -6.74 -0.80
N ALA A 81 0.19 -6.96 -1.97
CA ALA A 81 0.32 -8.22 -2.71
C ALA A 81 1.78 -8.51 -3.12
N GLN A 82 2.52 -7.49 -3.56
CA GLN A 82 3.94 -7.63 -3.89
C GLN A 82 4.82 -7.93 -2.66
N ALA A 83 4.47 -7.38 -1.49
CA ALA A 83 5.18 -7.69 -0.25
C ALA A 83 4.93 -9.14 0.19
N GLU A 84 3.69 -9.62 0.04
CA GLU A 84 3.33 -11.00 0.34
C GLU A 84 3.98 -12.00 -0.63
N GLN A 85 3.97 -11.69 -1.94
CA GLN A 85 4.67 -12.49 -2.95
C GLN A 85 6.16 -12.64 -2.62
N ARG A 86 6.83 -11.56 -2.22
CA ARG A 86 8.24 -11.61 -1.80
C ARG A 86 8.47 -12.49 -0.57
N ARG A 87 7.58 -12.41 0.42
CA ARG A 87 7.65 -13.29 1.61
C ARG A 87 7.47 -14.75 1.23
N ALA A 88 6.50 -15.06 0.37
CA ALA A 88 6.26 -16.43 -0.08
C ALA A 88 7.47 -17.00 -0.86
N MET A 89 8.09 -16.19 -1.73
CA MET A 89 9.31 -16.58 -2.44
C MET A 89 10.48 -16.83 -1.50
N ALA A 90 10.69 -15.97 -0.49
CA ALA A 90 11.77 -16.16 0.49
C ALA A 90 11.60 -17.46 1.30
N VAL A 91 10.37 -17.77 1.71
CA VAL A 91 10.07 -19.05 2.39
C VAL A 91 10.33 -20.23 1.47
N ALA A 92 9.93 -20.15 0.19
CA ALA A 92 10.18 -21.22 -0.76
C ALA A 92 11.69 -21.45 -0.99
N GLU A 93 12.48 -20.39 -1.11
CA GLU A 93 13.93 -20.46 -1.26
C GLU A 93 14.59 -21.05 0.00
N GLU A 94 14.14 -20.66 1.20
CA GLU A 94 14.62 -21.23 2.45
C GLU A 94 14.33 -22.74 2.52
N GLN A 95 13.13 -23.17 2.14
CA GLN A 95 12.77 -24.59 2.09
C GLN A 95 13.60 -25.36 1.05
N GLU A 96 13.86 -24.76 -0.12
CA GLU A 96 14.72 -25.37 -1.14
C GLU A 96 16.16 -25.54 -0.64
N MET A 97 16.72 -24.52 0.02
CA MET A 97 18.05 -24.62 0.62
C MET A 97 18.11 -25.69 1.71
N ARG A 98 17.11 -25.75 2.59
CA ARG A 98 17.02 -26.80 3.63
C ARG A 98 16.97 -28.19 3.01
N ALA A 99 16.18 -28.39 1.94
CA ALA A 99 16.10 -29.68 1.25
C ALA A 99 17.46 -30.09 0.65
N ARG A 100 18.18 -29.15 0.02
CA ARG A 100 19.52 -29.42 -0.53
C ARG A 100 20.55 -29.76 0.56
N VAL A 101 20.49 -29.08 1.72
CA VAL A 101 21.36 -29.40 2.86
C VAL A 101 21.10 -30.82 3.34
N VAL A 102 19.82 -31.20 3.52
CA VAL A 102 19.44 -32.56 3.95
C VAL A 102 19.90 -33.62 2.95
N GLU A 103 19.77 -33.36 1.65
CA GLU A 103 20.25 -34.27 0.61
C GLU A 103 21.77 -34.45 0.68
N ALA A 104 22.53 -33.37 0.87
CA ALA A 104 23.98 -33.43 1.02
C ALA A 104 24.40 -34.15 2.31
N GLU A 105 23.72 -33.90 3.43
CA GLU A 105 23.96 -34.59 4.70
C GLU A 105 23.70 -36.10 4.59
N ALA A 106 22.68 -36.50 3.85
CA ALA A 106 22.35 -37.91 3.63
C ALA A 106 23.45 -38.67 2.85
N GLN A 107 24.28 -37.99 2.05
CA GLN A 107 25.39 -38.61 1.33
C GLN A 107 26.54 -39.02 2.26
N VAL A 108 26.73 -38.33 3.39
CA VAL A 108 27.86 -38.56 4.30
C VAL A 108 27.79 -39.95 4.97
N PRO A 109 26.67 -40.38 5.59
CA PRO A 109 26.54 -41.72 6.14
C PRO A 109 26.66 -42.83 5.09
N LEU A 110 26.18 -42.58 3.87
CA LEU A 110 26.26 -43.54 2.77
C LEU A 110 27.72 -43.76 2.37
N ALA A 111 28.47 -42.67 2.17
CA ALA A 111 29.89 -42.70 1.85
C ALA A 111 30.71 -43.34 3.00
N LEU A 112 30.38 -43.05 4.25
CA LEU A 112 31.01 -43.65 5.42
C LEU A 112 30.78 -45.17 5.47
N SER A 113 29.55 -45.61 5.20
CA SER A 113 29.18 -47.03 5.14
C SER A 113 29.92 -47.76 4.02
N GLU A 114 30.10 -47.09 2.87
CA GLU A 114 30.87 -47.62 1.75
C GLU A 114 32.38 -47.69 2.05
N ALA A 115 32.94 -46.69 2.72
CA ALA A 115 34.35 -46.69 3.15
C ALA A 115 34.65 -47.82 4.16
N LEU A 116 33.72 -48.09 5.08
CA LEU A 116 33.79 -49.22 6.02
C LEU A 116 33.71 -50.57 5.29
N ARG A 117 32.80 -50.71 4.31
CA ARG A 117 32.62 -51.96 3.53
C ARG A 117 33.81 -52.24 2.59
N SER A 118 34.38 -51.21 1.99
CA SER A 118 35.54 -51.30 1.08
C SER A 118 36.88 -51.45 1.80
N GLY A 119 36.91 -51.35 3.13
CA GLY A 119 38.12 -51.49 3.94
C GLY A 119 39.02 -50.26 3.95
N ASN A 120 38.56 -49.13 3.37
CA ASN A 120 39.29 -47.86 3.37
C ASN A 120 39.23 -47.13 4.73
N LEU A 121 38.30 -47.52 5.61
CA LEU A 121 38.18 -46.99 6.97
C LEU A 121 38.08 -48.14 7.97
N GLY A 122 38.94 -48.14 9.00
CA GLY A 122 38.93 -49.14 10.05
C GLY A 122 37.88 -48.89 11.14
N VAL A 123 37.41 -49.95 11.80
CA VAL A 123 36.46 -49.87 12.92
C VAL A 123 37.04 -49.01 14.08
N MET A 124 38.33 -49.15 14.37
CA MET A 124 39.00 -48.35 15.40
C MET A 124 39.13 -46.87 15.02
N ASP A 125 39.13 -46.54 13.73
CA ASP A 125 39.16 -45.14 13.26
C ASP A 125 37.79 -44.50 13.38
N LEU A 126 36.72 -45.25 13.11
CA LEU A 126 35.33 -44.83 13.36
C LEU A 126 35.10 -44.53 14.85
N TYR A 127 35.54 -45.43 15.74
CA TYR A 127 35.43 -45.20 17.19
C TYR A 127 36.23 -43.99 17.66
N ARG A 128 37.42 -43.76 17.09
CA ARG A 128 38.19 -42.54 17.39
C ARG A 128 37.47 -41.28 16.93
N MET A 129 36.88 -41.30 15.74
CA MET A 129 36.08 -40.18 15.22
C MET A 129 34.87 -39.90 16.13
N GLN A 130 34.13 -40.92 16.55
CA GLN A 130 33.00 -40.77 17.47
C GLN A 130 33.41 -40.21 18.83
N ASN A 131 34.55 -40.64 19.38
CA ASN A 131 35.07 -40.10 20.64
C ASN A 131 35.44 -38.62 20.51
N VAL A 132 36.09 -38.22 19.42
CA VAL A 132 36.43 -36.80 19.18
C VAL A 132 35.18 -35.95 18.99
N GLN A 133 34.14 -36.47 18.31
CA GLN A 133 32.86 -35.78 18.19
C GLN A 133 32.15 -35.63 19.54
N ALA A 134 32.15 -36.67 20.37
CA ALA A 134 31.58 -36.63 21.72
C ALA A 134 32.32 -35.61 22.60
N ASP A 135 33.66 -35.60 22.58
CA ASP A 135 34.46 -34.61 23.30
C ASP A 135 34.19 -33.18 22.82
N THR A 136 34.02 -32.99 21.51
CA THR A 136 33.68 -31.69 20.93
C THR A 136 32.30 -31.23 21.37
N GLN A 137 31.31 -32.12 21.36
CA GLN A 137 29.94 -31.82 21.78
C GLN A 137 29.90 -31.46 23.28
N MET A 138 30.58 -32.24 24.13
CA MET A 138 30.70 -31.95 25.56
C MET A 138 31.36 -30.58 25.81
N ARG A 139 32.41 -30.25 25.06
CA ARG A 139 33.06 -28.93 25.17
C ARG A 139 32.14 -27.80 24.72
N SER A 140 31.38 -27.98 23.64
CA SER A 140 30.43 -26.95 23.18
C SER A 140 29.28 -26.73 24.16
N SER A 141 28.76 -27.78 24.80
CA SER A 141 27.70 -27.62 25.81
C SER A 141 28.21 -26.89 27.04
N ILE A 142 29.42 -27.21 27.53
CA ILE A 142 30.04 -26.51 28.67
C ILE A 142 30.25 -25.04 28.34
N ALA A 143 30.76 -24.72 27.14
CA ALA A 143 30.95 -23.33 26.71
C ALA A 143 29.63 -22.55 26.55
N SER A 144 28.56 -23.21 26.10
CA SER A 144 27.24 -22.57 25.95
C SER A 144 26.54 -22.34 27.30
N ASP A 145 26.75 -23.24 28.26
CA ASP A 145 26.19 -23.10 29.62
C ASP A 145 26.84 -21.94 30.39
N ASP A 146 28.15 -21.70 30.19
CA ASP A 146 28.85 -20.54 30.78
C ASP A 146 28.32 -19.19 30.24
N ASP A 147 28.03 -19.08 28.95
CA ASP A 147 27.44 -17.87 28.33
C ASP A 147 26.01 -17.57 28.81
N THR A 148 25.29 -18.58 29.32
CA THR A 148 23.92 -18.44 29.81
C THR A 148 23.88 -18.07 31.31
N ALA A 149 24.97 -18.28 32.04
CA ALA A 149 25.08 -17.96 33.47
C ALA A 149 25.51 -16.50 33.76
N GLU A 150 25.99 -15.78 32.74
CA GLU A 150 26.42 -14.36 32.84
C GLU A 150 25.37 -13.33 32.35
N GLN A 151 24.11 -13.74 32.11
CA GLN A 151 22.97 -12.86 31.83
C GLN A 151 21.92 -12.92 32.95
#